data_AF-A0A7C2UA02-F1
#
_entry.id   AF-A0A7C2UA02-F1
#
_cell.length_a   1.000
_cell.length_b   1.000
_cell.length_c   1.000
_cell.angle_alpha   90.00
_cell.angle_beta   90.00
_cell.angle_gamma   90.00
#
_symmetry.space_group_name_H-M   'P 1'
#
loop_
_entity.id
_entity.type
_entity.pdbx_description
1 polymer ?
#
loop_
_entity_poly.entity_id
_entity_poly.type
_entity_poly.pdbx_seq_one_letter_code
_entity_poly.pdbx_strand_id
1 'polypeptide(L)'
;MRHSPSLSAFLALAALGLLAGCATPTPYQPYQPEMSAGVHGGYSDQQVGADRFRVRFHGNELTSRDRVEGYLLYRAAELTLQKGYDWFEIVDRHTEHDVQTYVRPDPFYRPWYGQAYGYWRPHWRYYRPGAGWGYWHPEFGDPFWSHSVDVQRVESFEAEAEIIVRKGPKPAAEARGFDARTVMTDLGPSIELPKAR
;
A
#
# COMPACT_ATOMS: atom_id res chain seq x y z
N MET A 1 20.06 -24.28 60.43
CA MET A 1 20.93 -23.83 59.32
C MET A 1 20.05 -23.06 58.35
N ARG A 2 20.28 -21.74 58.20
CA ARG A 2 19.53 -20.87 57.28
C ARG A 2 20.21 -20.94 55.91
N HIS A 3 19.50 -21.38 54.88
CA HIS A 3 20.00 -21.29 53.51
C HIS A 3 19.85 -19.84 53.03
N SER A 4 20.96 -19.14 52.87
CA SER A 4 21.00 -17.86 52.16
C SER A 4 20.83 -18.17 50.66
N PRO A 5 19.80 -17.64 49.98
CA PRO A 5 19.75 -17.75 48.53
C PRO A 5 20.90 -16.92 47.96
N SER A 6 21.70 -17.54 47.09
CA SER A 6 22.85 -16.94 46.42
C SER A 6 22.41 -15.76 45.56
N LEU A 7 23.04 -14.59 45.75
CA LEU A 7 22.80 -13.36 44.98
C LEU A 7 22.85 -13.57 43.45
N SER A 8 23.56 -14.60 42.99
CA SER A 8 23.69 -14.97 41.57
C SER A 8 22.38 -15.41 40.91
N ALA A 9 21.39 -15.89 41.67
CA ALA A 9 20.11 -16.34 41.13
C ALA A 9 19.17 -15.17 40.76
N PHE A 10 19.39 -13.97 41.31
CA PHE A 10 18.55 -12.79 41.03
C PHE A 10 18.98 -12.02 39.76
N LEU A 11 20.23 -12.17 39.31
CA LEU A 11 20.73 -11.51 38.09
C LEU A 11 20.32 -12.21 36.79
N ALA A 12 19.98 -13.51 36.84
CA ALA A 12 19.55 -14.26 35.66
C ALA A 12 18.07 -14.03 35.30
N LEU A 13 17.24 -13.60 36.25
CA LEU A 13 15.81 -13.37 36.02
C LEU A 13 15.48 -11.97 35.49
N ALA A 14 16.42 -11.03 35.53
CA ALA A 14 16.24 -9.67 35.02
C ALA A 14 16.53 -9.53 33.51
N ALA A 15 17.12 -10.55 32.87
CA ALA A 15 17.49 -10.52 31.45
C ALA A 15 16.41 -11.05 30.50
N LEU A 16 15.29 -11.58 31.01
CA LEU A 16 14.15 -12.06 30.21
C LEU A 16 13.01 -11.05 30.09
N GLY A 17 13.29 -9.76 30.30
CA GLY A 17 12.38 -8.64 30.01
C GLY A 17 12.22 -8.38 28.51
N LEU A 18 11.70 -9.38 27.81
CA LEU A 18 10.88 -9.34 26.60
C LEU A 18 10.85 -7.98 25.88
N LEU A 19 11.66 -7.85 24.82
CA LEU A 19 11.33 -7.02 23.67
C LEU A 19 10.07 -7.61 23.01
N ALA A 20 8.90 -7.41 23.62
CA ALA A 20 7.63 -7.56 22.94
C ALA A 20 7.46 -6.34 22.03
N GLY A 21 8.16 -6.32 20.90
CA GLY A 21 7.82 -5.42 19.82
C GLY A 21 6.43 -5.80 19.34
N CYS A 22 5.40 -5.01 19.70
CA CYS A 22 4.09 -5.18 19.09
C CYS A 22 4.27 -5.02 17.58
N ALA A 23 4.07 -6.09 16.82
CA ALA A 23 3.95 -5.96 15.37
C ALA A 23 2.80 -4.99 15.10
N THR A 24 3.07 -3.95 14.32
CA THR A 24 2.07 -2.96 13.92
C THR A 24 1.83 -3.06 12.42
N PRO A 25 0.67 -2.62 11.91
CA PRO A 25 0.50 -2.41 10.47
C PRO A 25 1.66 -1.57 9.90
N THR A 26 2.04 -1.85 8.67
CA THR A 26 3.07 -1.09 7.94
C THR A 26 2.65 0.38 7.84
N PRO A 27 3.45 1.32 8.38
CA PRO A 27 3.20 2.74 8.26
C PRO A 27 3.59 3.22 6.86
N TYR A 28 3.25 4.46 6.54
CA TYR A 28 3.72 5.12 5.33
C TYR A 28 5.20 5.52 5.47
N GLN A 29 6.07 4.72 4.86
CA GLN A 29 7.53 4.89 4.91
C GLN A 29 8.20 4.33 3.65
N PRO A 30 9.44 4.73 3.33
CA PRO A 30 10.24 4.06 2.30
C PRO A 30 10.32 2.56 2.57
N TYR A 31 10.31 1.76 1.50
CA TYR A 31 10.32 0.30 1.57
C TYR A 31 11.51 -0.21 2.37
N GLN A 32 11.20 -0.98 3.42
CA GLN A 32 12.17 -1.69 4.26
C GLN A 32 11.91 -3.20 4.13
N PRO A 33 12.83 -3.96 3.49
CA PRO A 33 12.65 -5.40 3.29
C PRO A 33 12.83 -6.21 4.57
N GLU A 34 13.57 -5.68 5.54
CA GLU A 34 13.84 -6.32 6.82
C GLU A 34 12.99 -5.72 7.93
N MET A 35 12.59 -6.54 8.89
CA MET A 35 11.83 -6.11 10.06
C MET A 35 12.71 -5.31 11.02
N SER A 36 12.55 -3.99 11.02
CA SER A 36 13.21 -3.09 11.95
C SER A 36 12.19 -2.52 12.92
N ALA A 37 12.45 -2.59 14.23
CA ALA A 37 11.52 -2.09 15.25
C ALA A 37 10.12 -2.74 15.27
N GLY A 38 9.93 -3.92 14.65
CA GLY A 38 8.60 -4.53 14.51
C GLY A 38 7.81 -4.08 13.28
N VAL A 39 8.45 -3.35 12.36
CA VAL A 39 7.84 -2.81 11.14
C VAL A 39 8.62 -3.30 9.91
N HIS A 40 7.93 -3.72 8.85
CA HIS A 40 8.50 -4.04 7.54
C HIS A 40 7.55 -3.61 6.42
N GLY A 41 8.05 -3.51 5.19
CA GLY A 41 7.31 -3.01 4.03
C GLY A 41 7.45 -1.50 3.84
N GLY A 42 6.53 -0.90 3.08
CA GLY A 42 6.53 0.52 2.73
C GLY A 42 6.45 0.76 1.22
N TYR A 43 6.64 2.03 0.83
CA TYR A 43 6.55 2.46 -0.55
C TYR A 43 7.89 2.39 -1.30
N SER A 44 7.82 2.15 -2.59
CA SER A 44 8.95 2.36 -3.51
C SER A 44 8.45 2.90 -4.83
N ASP A 45 9.34 3.54 -5.59
CA ASP A 45 9.03 4.06 -6.91
C ASP A 45 10.24 3.98 -7.84
N GLN A 46 9.94 3.89 -9.13
CA GLN A 46 10.93 3.80 -10.19
C GLN A 46 10.42 4.57 -11.41
N GLN A 47 11.29 5.39 -12.01
CA GLN A 47 11.00 5.99 -13.31
C GLN A 47 11.17 4.93 -14.39
N VAL A 48 10.11 4.69 -15.18
CA VAL A 48 10.09 3.67 -16.25
C VAL A 48 9.90 4.29 -17.65
N GLY A 49 9.69 5.61 -17.72
CA GLY A 49 9.66 6.40 -18.94
C GLY A 49 9.83 7.89 -18.63
N ALA A 50 9.78 8.74 -19.66
CA ALA A 50 10.01 10.18 -19.48
C ALA A 50 9.00 10.84 -18.52
N ASP A 51 7.72 10.49 -18.67
CA ASP A 51 6.58 10.97 -17.90
C ASP A 51 5.90 9.83 -17.12
N ARG A 52 6.59 8.70 -16.95
CA ARG A 52 5.98 7.46 -16.47
C ARG A 52 6.75 6.87 -15.30
N PHE A 53 6.01 6.51 -14.26
CA PHE A 53 6.56 6.00 -13.02
C PHE A 53 5.83 4.73 -12.61
N ARG A 54 6.58 3.78 -12.07
CA ARG A 54 6.03 2.64 -11.35
C ARG A 54 6.12 2.93 -9.87
N VAL A 55 5.00 2.80 -9.18
CA VAL A 55 4.88 3.01 -7.73
C VAL A 55 4.41 1.70 -7.12
N ARG A 56 4.95 1.35 -5.96
CA ARG A 56 4.60 0.15 -5.21
C ARG A 56 4.39 0.46 -3.74
N PHE A 57 3.53 -0.32 -3.10
CA PHE A 57 3.39 -0.34 -1.66
C PHE A 57 3.32 -1.79 -1.17
N HIS A 58 4.16 -2.13 -0.21
CA HIS A 58 4.22 -3.44 0.43
C HIS A 58 3.66 -3.32 1.85
N GLY A 59 2.57 -4.02 2.13
CA GLY A 59 2.00 -4.15 3.47
C GLY A 59 2.32 -5.51 4.08
N ASN A 60 2.59 -5.50 5.39
CA ASN A 60 2.70 -6.71 6.20
C ASN A 60 1.32 -7.35 6.48
N GLU A 61 1.33 -8.46 7.21
CA GLU A 61 0.15 -9.27 7.56
C GLU A 61 -0.90 -8.50 8.38
N LEU A 62 -0.49 -7.42 9.05
CA LEU A 62 -1.37 -6.56 9.84
C LEU A 62 -1.91 -5.37 9.04
N THR A 63 -1.42 -5.17 7.82
CA THR A 63 -1.83 -4.06 6.96
C THR A 63 -2.98 -4.49 6.07
N SER A 64 -4.14 -3.86 6.27
CA SER A 64 -5.30 -4.15 5.43
C SER A 64 -5.04 -3.78 3.97
N ARG A 65 -5.65 -4.53 3.06
CA ARG A 65 -5.60 -4.26 1.62
C ARG A 65 -6.02 -2.83 1.27
N ASP A 66 -7.12 -2.34 1.86
CA ASP A 66 -7.55 -0.96 1.63
C ASP A 66 -6.48 0.05 2.06
N ARG A 67 -5.78 -0.20 3.17
CA ARG A 67 -4.68 0.68 3.65
C ARG A 67 -3.52 0.68 2.65
N VAL A 68 -3.11 -0.48 2.16
CA VAL A 68 -2.09 -0.60 1.10
C VAL A 68 -2.51 0.20 -0.15
N GLU A 69 -3.77 0.08 -0.57
CA GLU A 69 -4.27 0.76 -1.77
C GLU A 69 -4.28 2.29 -1.64
N GLY A 70 -4.75 2.79 -0.50
CA GLY A 70 -4.77 4.23 -0.21
C GLY A 70 -3.36 4.80 -0.02
N TYR A 71 -2.45 4.06 0.62
CA TYR A 71 -1.05 4.49 0.73
C TYR A 71 -0.33 4.51 -0.62
N LEU A 72 -0.65 3.58 -1.52
CA LEU A 72 -0.15 3.63 -2.88
C LEU A 72 -0.68 4.86 -3.64
N LEU A 73 -1.98 5.18 -3.50
CA LEU A 73 -2.58 6.37 -4.10
C LEU A 73 -1.91 7.65 -3.60
N TYR A 74 -1.71 7.74 -2.29
CA TYR A 74 -1.01 8.86 -1.67
C TYR A 74 0.43 8.98 -2.17
N ARG A 75 1.18 7.87 -2.27
CA ARG A 75 2.55 7.90 -2.82
C ARG A 75 2.57 8.36 -4.28
N ALA A 76 1.63 7.92 -5.10
CA ALA A 76 1.53 8.34 -6.49
C ALA A 76 1.33 9.86 -6.62
N ALA A 77 0.45 10.43 -5.79
CA ALA A 77 0.24 11.86 -5.70
C ALA A 77 1.48 12.61 -5.20
N GLU A 78 2.10 12.12 -4.12
CA GLU A 78 3.30 12.70 -3.57
C GLU A 78 4.44 12.72 -4.60
N LEU A 79 4.69 11.60 -5.28
CA LEU A 79 5.70 11.47 -6.32
C LEU A 79 5.43 12.45 -7.49
N THR A 80 4.16 12.59 -7.90
CA THR A 80 3.75 13.52 -8.96
C THR A 80 4.17 14.96 -8.63
N LEU A 81 3.86 15.41 -7.41
CA LEU A 81 4.24 16.75 -6.95
C LEU A 81 5.76 16.87 -6.79
N GLN A 82 6.43 15.85 -6.23
CA GLN A 82 7.90 15.81 -6.08
C GLN A 82 8.62 15.97 -7.42
N LYS A 83 8.03 15.47 -8.52
CA LYS A 83 8.58 15.59 -9.87
C LYS A 83 8.17 16.87 -10.60
N GLY A 84 7.42 17.77 -9.95
CA GLY A 84 7.00 19.05 -10.52
C GLY A 84 5.85 18.94 -11.52
N TYR A 85 4.99 17.93 -11.36
CA TYR A 85 3.75 17.73 -12.10
C TYR A 85 2.55 18.00 -11.19
N ASP A 86 1.35 18.03 -11.77
CA ASP A 86 0.15 18.50 -11.08
C ASP A 86 -0.89 17.38 -10.88
N TRP A 87 -0.98 16.45 -11.83
CA TRP A 87 -1.92 15.34 -11.78
C TRP A 87 -1.35 14.10 -12.46
N PHE A 88 -1.96 12.95 -12.21
CA PHE A 88 -1.52 11.67 -12.76
C PHE A 88 -2.70 10.78 -13.13
N GLU A 89 -2.45 9.80 -13.99
CA GLU A 89 -3.40 8.77 -14.41
C GLU A 89 -2.74 7.40 -14.27
N ILE A 90 -3.51 6.38 -13.90
CA ILE A 90 -3.02 5.00 -13.90
C ILE A 90 -3.02 4.45 -15.33
N VAL A 91 -1.98 3.70 -15.68
CA VAL A 91 -1.84 3.06 -16.99
C VAL A 91 -2.49 1.68 -16.95
N ASP A 92 -3.47 1.48 -17.83
CA ASP A 92 -3.99 0.16 -18.14
C ASP A 92 -3.00 -0.58 -19.07
N ARG A 93 -2.49 -1.73 -18.63
CA ARG A 93 -1.52 -2.57 -19.38
C ARG A 93 -2.08 -3.16 -20.69
N HIS A 94 -3.32 -2.87 -21.08
CA HIS A 94 -3.96 -3.40 -22.30
C HIS A 94 -4.18 -2.36 -23.41
N THR A 95 -3.62 -1.16 -23.27
CA THR A 95 -3.71 -0.12 -24.31
C THR A 95 -2.72 -0.34 -25.47
N GLU A 96 -2.71 -1.55 -26.04
CA GLU A 96 -2.04 -1.82 -27.34
C GLU A 96 -2.91 -2.63 -28.31
N HIS A 97 -4.03 -3.20 -27.86
CA HIS A 97 -5.05 -3.77 -28.75
C HIS A 97 -6.45 -3.37 -28.28
N ASP A 98 -7.02 -2.43 -29.02
CA ASP A 98 -8.43 -2.07 -29.26
C ASP A 98 -9.56 -2.87 -28.58
N VAL A 99 -9.48 -3.08 -27.26
CA VAL A 99 -10.61 -3.52 -26.45
C VAL A 99 -10.67 -2.62 -25.23
N GLN A 100 -11.53 -1.62 -25.37
CA GLN A 100 -12.14 -0.85 -24.29
C GLN A 100 -12.92 -1.79 -23.35
N THR A 101 -12.22 -2.67 -22.65
CA THR A 101 -12.81 -3.58 -21.65
C THR A 101 -12.96 -2.78 -20.37
N TYR A 102 -13.91 -1.85 -20.40
CA TYR A 102 -14.29 -1.07 -19.23
C TYR A 102 -14.95 -1.99 -18.21
N VAL A 103 -14.19 -2.43 -17.21
CA VAL A 103 -14.79 -3.03 -16.02
C VAL A 103 -15.33 -1.86 -15.18
N ARG A 104 -16.66 -1.77 -15.09
CA ARG A 104 -17.39 -0.77 -14.30
C ARG A 104 -16.87 -0.76 -12.85
N PRO A 105 -16.67 0.41 -12.22
CA PRO A 105 -16.38 0.48 -10.79
C PRO A 105 -17.43 -0.30 -10.01
N ASP A 106 -16.99 -1.12 -9.05
CA ASP A 106 -17.90 -1.86 -8.17
C ASP A 106 -18.80 -0.87 -7.41
N PRO A 107 -20.14 -0.90 -7.60
CA PRO A 107 -21.05 0.04 -6.96
C PRO A 107 -21.15 -0.14 -5.44
N PHE A 108 -20.65 -1.24 -4.88
CA PHE A 108 -20.68 -1.52 -3.44
C PHE A 108 -19.33 -1.31 -2.75
N TYR A 109 -18.25 -1.11 -3.50
CA TYR A 109 -16.93 -0.85 -2.93
C TYR A 109 -16.85 0.55 -2.33
N ARG A 110 -16.61 0.62 -1.01
CA ARG A 110 -16.52 1.86 -0.23
C ARG A 110 -15.17 1.97 0.48
N PRO A 111 -14.09 2.35 -0.22
CA PRO A 111 -12.77 2.49 0.37
C PRO A 111 -12.73 3.59 1.44
N TRP A 112 -11.88 3.42 2.45
CA TRP A 112 -11.60 4.49 3.42
C TRP A 112 -11.00 5.73 2.75
N TYR A 113 -10.24 5.55 1.67
CA TYR A 113 -9.59 6.64 0.95
C TYR A 113 -10.56 7.42 0.04
N GLY A 114 -11.83 7.03 -0.05
CA GLY A 114 -12.91 7.82 -0.66
C GLY A 114 -13.45 7.30 -2.00
N GLN A 115 -14.77 7.40 -2.19
CA GLN A 115 -15.45 6.92 -3.41
C GLN A 115 -15.12 7.72 -4.67
N ALA A 116 -14.63 8.96 -4.52
CA ALA A 116 -14.19 9.79 -5.63
C ALA A 116 -13.02 9.17 -6.42
N TYR A 117 -12.30 8.23 -5.82
CA TYR A 117 -11.14 7.57 -6.39
C TYR A 117 -11.46 6.22 -7.03
N GLY A 118 -12.70 5.98 -7.48
CA GLY A 118 -13.13 4.69 -8.04
C GLY A 118 -12.40 4.23 -9.31
N TYR A 119 -11.67 5.12 -10.00
CA TYR A 119 -10.77 4.77 -11.10
C TYR A 119 -9.39 4.32 -10.64
N TRP A 120 -9.06 4.45 -9.35
CA TRP A 120 -7.80 4.00 -8.79
C TRP A 120 -7.87 2.48 -8.61
N ARG A 121 -7.22 1.76 -9.52
CA ARG A 121 -7.28 0.30 -9.59
C ARG A 121 -5.88 -0.27 -9.82
N PRO A 122 -5.05 -0.34 -8.78
CA PRO A 122 -3.71 -0.90 -8.91
C PRO A 122 -3.74 -2.40 -9.17
N HIS A 123 -2.62 -2.93 -9.64
CA HIS A 123 -2.34 -4.35 -9.75
C HIS A 123 -1.95 -4.91 -8.40
N TRP A 124 -2.38 -6.13 -8.11
CA TRP A 124 -2.18 -6.76 -6.81
C TRP A 124 -1.39 -8.04 -6.93
N ARG A 125 -0.49 -8.24 -5.97
CA ARG A 125 0.17 -9.50 -5.69
C ARG A 125 0.06 -9.77 -4.20
N TYR A 126 -0.22 -11.01 -3.84
CA TYR A 126 -0.48 -11.35 -2.44
C TYR A 126 0.02 -12.75 -2.12
N TYR A 127 0.48 -12.95 -0.89
CA TYR A 127 0.99 -14.24 -0.44
C TYR A 127 -0.02 -14.94 0.48
N ARG A 128 -0.31 -16.20 0.17
CA ARG A 128 -1.15 -17.08 1.00
C ARG A 128 -0.31 -18.27 1.50
N PRO A 129 -0.27 -18.51 2.82
CA PRO A 129 0.35 -19.71 3.37
C PRO A 129 -0.19 -20.98 2.71
N GLY A 130 0.69 -21.87 2.27
CA GLY A 130 0.34 -23.14 1.63
C GLY A 130 -0.10 -23.05 0.15
N ALA A 131 -0.54 -21.89 -0.33
CA ALA A 131 -0.90 -21.68 -1.74
C ALA A 131 0.14 -20.87 -2.54
N GLY A 132 1.04 -20.16 -1.85
CA GLY A 132 2.07 -19.35 -2.47
C GLY A 132 1.56 -17.98 -2.94
N TRP A 133 2.28 -17.38 -3.89
CA TRP A 133 1.97 -16.07 -4.46
C TRP A 133 0.80 -16.15 -5.45
N GLY A 134 -0.21 -15.32 -5.22
CA GLY A 134 -1.29 -15.04 -6.16
C GLY A 134 -1.17 -13.64 -6.77
N TYR A 135 -1.87 -13.44 -7.88
CA TYR A 135 -1.95 -12.17 -8.58
C TYR A 135 -3.41 -11.83 -8.84
N TRP A 136 -3.74 -10.54 -8.77
CA TRP A 136 -5.01 -10.04 -9.26
C TRP A 136 -4.78 -8.77 -10.06
N HIS A 137 -5.50 -8.67 -11.16
CA HIS A 137 -5.39 -7.59 -12.12
C HIS A 137 -6.79 -7.06 -12.44
N PRO A 138 -7.02 -5.74 -12.41
CA PRO A 138 -8.31 -5.14 -12.72
C PRO A 138 -8.78 -5.41 -14.15
N GLU A 139 -7.86 -5.70 -15.07
CA GLU A 139 -8.15 -6.10 -16.46
C GLU A 139 -8.69 -7.53 -16.62
N PHE A 140 -8.44 -8.44 -15.67
CA PHE A 140 -8.78 -9.87 -15.80
C PHE A 140 -9.72 -10.40 -14.71
N GLY A 141 -9.98 -9.61 -13.67
CA GLY A 141 -10.75 -10.04 -12.50
C GLY A 141 -12.12 -9.39 -12.38
N ASP A 142 -13.04 -10.10 -11.71
CA ASP A 142 -14.34 -9.58 -11.27
C ASP A 142 -14.21 -8.25 -10.50
N PRO A 143 -15.27 -7.41 -10.46
CA PRO A 143 -15.36 -6.28 -9.54
C PRO A 143 -14.98 -6.71 -8.13
N PHE A 144 -13.92 -6.08 -7.62
CA PHE A 144 -13.33 -6.20 -6.30
C PHE A 144 -13.57 -7.52 -5.50
N TRP A 145 -12.61 -8.44 -5.61
CA TRP A 145 -12.58 -9.82 -5.10
C TRP A 145 -12.55 -10.02 -3.56
N SER A 146 -12.93 -9.04 -2.74
CA SER A 146 -12.95 -9.24 -1.27
C SER A 146 -13.80 -10.44 -0.82
N HIS A 147 -14.71 -10.90 -1.68
CA HIS A 147 -15.57 -12.05 -1.44
C HIS A 147 -14.95 -13.42 -1.78
N SER A 148 -13.94 -13.50 -2.67
CA SER A 148 -13.40 -14.77 -3.15
C SER A 148 -12.07 -15.16 -2.51
N VAL A 149 -11.38 -14.22 -1.86
CA VAL A 149 -10.22 -14.52 -1.03
C VAL A 149 -10.52 -14.17 0.42
N ASP A 150 -10.32 -15.15 1.28
CA ASP A 150 -10.32 -14.95 2.72
C ASP A 150 -9.15 -14.05 3.11
N VAL A 151 -9.42 -12.75 3.20
CA VAL A 151 -8.44 -11.70 3.58
C VAL A 151 -7.81 -12.00 4.95
N GLN A 152 -8.47 -12.78 5.81
CA GLN A 152 -7.94 -13.20 7.11
C GLN A 152 -6.79 -14.21 7.00
N ARG A 153 -6.56 -14.80 5.82
CA ARG A 153 -5.49 -15.77 5.56
C ARG A 153 -4.38 -15.23 4.65
N VAL A 154 -4.42 -13.96 4.29
CA VAL A 154 -3.36 -13.34 3.49
C VAL A 154 -2.30 -12.76 4.42
N GLU A 155 -1.04 -13.15 4.23
CA GLU A 155 0.08 -12.68 5.04
C GLU A 155 0.75 -11.42 4.48
N SER A 156 0.66 -11.17 3.18
CA SER A 156 1.22 -9.94 2.61
C SER A 156 0.45 -9.48 1.39
N PHE A 157 0.32 -8.15 1.31
CA PHE A 157 -0.32 -7.46 0.20
C PHE A 157 0.70 -6.53 -0.45
N GLU A 158 0.90 -6.71 -1.76
CA GLU A 158 1.71 -5.83 -2.59
C GLU A 158 0.80 -5.21 -3.65
N ALA A 159 0.75 -3.88 -3.70
CA ALA A 159 0.06 -3.16 -4.75
C ALA A 159 1.07 -2.42 -5.63
N GLU A 160 0.82 -2.42 -6.94
CA GLU A 160 1.62 -1.74 -7.94
C GLU A 160 0.72 -0.89 -8.84
N ALA A 161 1.15 0.33 -9.12
CA ALA A 161 0.55 1.17 -10.15
C ALA A 161 1.65 1.71 -11.06
N GLU A 162 1.44 1.60 -12.36
CA GLU A 162 2.18 2.40 -13.32
C GLU A 162 1.35 3.65 -13.60
N ILE A 163 1.94 4.83 -13.42
CA ILE A 163 1.27 6.12 -13.58
C ILE A 163 1.95 6.93 -14.66
N ILE A 164 1.16 7.73 -15.36
CA ILE A 164 1.67 8.82 -16.19
C ILE A 164 1.36 10.13 -15.50
N VAL A 165 2.34 11.03 -15.46
CA VAL A 165 2.23 12.34 -14.80
C VAL A 165 2.10 13.46 -15.82
N ARG A 166 1.38 14.52 -15.44
CA ARG A 166 0.95 15.59 -16.34
C ARG A 166 1.02 16.96 -15.65
N LYS A 167 1.30 17.99 -16.44
CA LYS A 167 1.35 19.38 -15.97
C LYS A 167 0.05 20.12 -16.27
N GLY A 168 -0.18 21.19 -15.51
CA GLY A 168 -1.35 22.05 -15.63
C GLY A 168 -2.55 21.51 -14.88
N PRO A 169 -3.68 22.24 -14.89
CA PRO A 169 -4.89 21.80 -14.22
C PRO A 169 -5.39 20.51 -14.86
N LYS A 170 -5.89 19.59 -14.03
CA LYS A 170 -6.52 18.36 -14.50
C LYS A 170 -7.76 18.69 -15.35
N PRO A 171 -7.86 18.24 -16.61
CA PRO A 171 -9.05 18.46 -17.42
C PRO A 171 -10.28 17.80 -16.79
N ALA A 172 -11.43 18.49 -16.78
CA ALA A 172 -12.67 17.95 -16.24
C ALA A 172 -13.17 16.72 -17.02
N ALA A 173 -12.87 16.65 -18.33
CA ALA A 173 -13.17 15.50 -19.17
C ALA A 173 -12.30 14.28 -18.85
N GLU A 174 -11.16 14.47 -18.19
CA GLU A 174 -10.24 13.38 -17.82
C GLU A 174 -10.69 12.76 -16.49
N ALA A 175 -11.67 11.85 -16.60
CA ALA A 175 -12.27 11.18 -15.46
C ALA A 175 -11.28 10.24 -14.73
N ARG A 176 -10.25 9.74 -15.44
CA ARG A 176 -9.26 8.79 -14.89
C ARG A 176 -8.07 9.49 -14.23
N GLY A 177 -7.95 10.80 -14.43
CA GLY A 177 -6.91 11.59 -13.79
C GLY A 177 -7.24 11.86 -12.32
N PHE A 178 -6.19 11.88 -11.50
CA PHE A 178 -6.21 12.24 -10.10
C PHE A 178 -5.40 13.53 -9.90
N ASP A 179 -6.04 14.57 -9.35
CA ASP A 179 -5.33 15.77 -8.95
C ASP A 179 -4.46 15.45 -7.73
N ALA A 180 -3.15 15.66 -7.85
CA ALA A 180 -2.22 15.20 -6.83
C ALA A 180 -2.38 16.01 -5.53
N ARG A 181 -2.72 17.30 -5.60
CA ARG A 181 -2.91 18.14 -4.41
C ARG A 181 -4.19 17.78 -3.67
N THR A 182 -5.27 17.48 -4.40
CA THR A 182 -6.51 16.98 -3.83
C THR A 182 -6.29 15.65 -3.11
N VAL A 183 -5.62 14.68 -3.76
CA VAL A 183 -5.30 13.39 -3.11
C VAL A 183 -4.51 13.60 -1.81
N MET A 184 -3.47 14.44 -1.84
CA MET A 184 -2.65 14.72 -0.66
C MET A 184 -3.46 15.35 0.48
N THR A 185 -4.42 16.20 0.14
CA THR A 185 -5.29 16.89 1.11
C THR A 185 -6.32 15.92 1.71
N ASP A 186 -6.96 15.11 0.88
CA ASP A 186 -8.01 14.18 1.31
C ASP A 186 -7.45 13.04 2.16
N LEU A 187 -6.32 12.46 1.75
CA LEU A 187 -5.75 11.27 2.41
C LEU A 187 -4.77 11.64 3.52
N GLY A 188 -4.07 12.78 3.42
CA GLY A 188 -3.01 13.20 4.34
C GLY A 188 -3.34 13.03 5.83
N PRO A 189 -4.51 13.45 6.33
CA PRO A 189 -4.90 13.30 7.73
C PRO A 189 -5.01 11.84 8.21
N SER A 190 -5.16 10.88 7.30
CA SER A 190 -5.31 9.45 7.60
C SER A 190 -4.02 8.65 7.40
N ILE A 191 -2.94 9.28 6.92
CA ILE A 191 -1.65 8.64 6.71
C ILE A 191 -0.94 8.44 8.05
N GLU A 192 -0.70 7.18 8.42
CA GLU A 192 0.06 6.85 9.62
C GLU A 192 1.56 6.78 9.31
N LEU A 193 2.33 7.74 9.82
CA LEU A 193 3.79 7.76 9.74
C LEU A 193 4.43 6.84 10.79
N PRO A 194 5.71 6.44 10.61
CA PRO A 194 6.44 5.69 11.62
C PRO A 194 6.45 6.43 12.96
N LYS A 195 6.22 5.70 14.05
CA LYS A 195 6.34 6.27 15.39
C LYS A 195 7.81 6.54 15.69
N ALA A 196 8.13 7.77 16.10
CA ALA A 196 9.47 8.10 16.60
C ALA A 196 9.76 7.24 17.84
N ARG A 197 10.98 6.71 17.92
CA ARG A 197 11.49 5.99 19.10
C ARG A 197 11.82 6.97 20.22
#